data_AF-A0A7C1Q178-F1
#
_entry.id   AF-A0A7C1Q178-F1
#
_cell.length_a   1.000
_cell.length_b   1.000
_cell.length_c   1.000
_cell.angle_alpha   90.00
_cell.angle_beta   90.00
_cell.angle_gamma   90.00
#
_symmetry.space_group_name_H-M   'P 1'
#
loop_
_entity.id
_entity.type
_entity.pdbx_description
1 polymer ?
#
loop_
_entity_poly.entity_id
_entity_poly.type
_entity_poly.pdbx_seq_one_letter_code
_entity_poly.pdbx_strand_id
1 'polypeptide(L)'
;MGELAEQIGGILLAGSLTAVGVLLPGLAAWKLAQRRQVPLLPPARVWRSAWNGLNLLAAILVILAIPSLLLLAGLSVWEAPVYAFPLQMLFFILFQRSLRSRIEVPPPEPLRRVWPARLALAAVAWTLLAPLVLGLNGLIDWTYSQLGGEPEEHPLTQLDVSVPRNALLLVLQACVAAPWVEECVMRGLVLPWLLAARTERRRTLFDGAWPSLKARQRAMVMIVVSLWPAWNCSHW
;
A
#
# COMPACT_ATOMS: atom_id res chain seq x y z
N MET A 1 21.39 29.00 0.68
CA MET A 1 21.44 28.23 -0.58
C MET A 1 22.30 26.98 -0.49
N GLY A 2 23.45 26.99 0.21
CA GLY A 2 24.32 25.80 0.34
C GLY A 2 23.66 24.59 1.03
N GLU A 3 23.06 24.80 2.21
CA GLU A 3 22.42 23.72 3.00
C GLU A 3 21.30 22.99 2.24
N LEU A 4 20.51 23.74 1.45
CA LEU A 4 19.43 23.16 0.64
C LEU A 4 19.97 22.24 -0.47
N ALA A 5 21.02 22.69 -1.18
CA ALA A 5 21.63 21.90 -2.23
C ALA A 5 22.24 20.61 -1.67
N GLU A 6 22.79 20.68 -0.45
CA GLU A 6 23.32 19.53 0.27
C GLU A 6 22.21 18.55 0.70
N GLN A 7 21.08 19.05 1.21
CA GLN A 7 19.93 18.22 1.58
C GLN A 7 19.32 17.50 0.37
N ILE A 8 19.06 18.24 -0.72
CA ILE A 8 18.55 17.66 -1.97
C ILE A 8 19.55 16.65 -2.54
N GLY A 9 20.84 16.98 -2.52
CA GLY A 9 21.91 16.08 -2.93
C GLY A 9 21.92 14.78 -2.12
N GLY A 10 21.77 14.87 -0.79
CA GLY A 10 21.70 13.72 0.11
C GLY A 10 20.50 12.82 -0.17
N ILE A 11 19.31 13.40 -0.36
CA ILE A 11 18.08 12.65 -0.68
C ILE A 11 18.21 11.94 -2.02
N LEU A 12 18.69 12.63 -3.06
CA LEU A 12 18.89 12.05 -4.38
C LEU A 12 19.95 10.95 -4.37
N LEU A 13 21.03 11.12 -3.60
CA LEU A 13 22.07 10.11 -3.44
C LEU A 13 21.52 8.88 -2.72
N ALA A 14 20.79 9.05 -1.62
CA ALA A 14 20.16 7.95 -0.89
C ALA A 14 19.16 7.19 -1.78
N GLY A 15 18.33 7.92 -2.55
CA GLY A 15 17.42 7.32 -3.52
C GLY A 15 18.15 6.55 -4.62
N SER A 16 19.25 7.10 -5.14
CA SER A 16 20.07 6.47 -6.17
C SER A 16 20.79 5.21 -5.68
N LEU A 17 21.37 5.25 -4.48
CA LEU A 17 22.02 4.08 -3.85
C LEU A 17 21.00 2.97 -3.61
N THR A 18 19.81 3.32 -3.11
CA THR A 18 18.71 2.37 -2.94
C THR A 18 18.29 1.75 -4.28
N ALA A 19 18.15 2.58 -5.32
CA ALA A 19 17.80 2.12 -6.66
C ALA A 19 18.84 1.14 -7.23
N VAL A 20 20.14 1.44 -7.09
CA VAL A 20 21.23 0.56 -7.51
C VAL A 20 21.20 -0.78 -6.76
N GLY A 21 20.98 -0.74 -5.44
CA GLY A 21 20.88 -1.94 -4.61
C GLY A 21 19.76 -2.88 -5.03
N VAL A 22 18.63 -2.34 -5.53
CA VAL A 22 17.48 -3.11 -6.02
C VAL A 22 17.64 -3.51 -7.49
N LEU A 23 18.38 -2.74 -8.29
CA LEU A 23 18.55 -2.99 -9.72
C LEU A 23 19.28 -4.30 -9.99
N LEU A 24 20.36 -4.61 -9.27
CA LEU A 24 21.13 -5.84 -9.46
C LEU A 24 20.29 -7.12 -9.27
N PRO A 25 19.58 -7.32 -8.13
CA PRO A 25 18.69 -8.48 -7.99
C PRO A 25 17.54 -8.44 -9.00
N GLY A 26 17.05 -7.27 -9.40
CA GLY A 26 16.06 -7.10 -10.46
C GLY A 26 16.52 -7.64 -11.82
N LEU A 27 17.74 -7.27 -12.25
CA LEU A 27 18.34 -7.75 -13.50
C LEU A 27 18.61 -9.25 -13.47
N ALA A 28 19.06 -9.78 -12.33
CA ALA A 28 19.24 -11.22 -12.13
C ALA A 28 17.90 -11.97 -12.25
N ALA A 29 16.84 -11.44 -11.61
CA ALA A 29 15.49 -11.98 -11.68
C ALA A 29 14.91 -11.90 -13.11
N TRP A 30 15.20 -10.82 -13.85
CA TRP A 30 14.78 -10.67 -15.23
C TRP A 30 15.43 -11.70 -16.15
N LYS A 31 16.75 -11.88 -16.04
CA LYS A 31 17.48 -12.92 -16.78
C LYS A 31 16.92 -14.32 -16.47
N LEU A 32 16.57 -14.58 -15.21
CA LEU A 32 15.92 -15.83 -14.81
C LEU A 32 14.50 -15.97 -15.39
N ALA A 33 13.73 -14.88 -15.46
CA ALA A 33 12.41 -14.86 -16.10
C ALA A 33 12.48 -15.15 -17.61
N GLN A 34 13.45 -14.54 -18.31
CA GLN A 34 13.72 -14.79 -19.72
C GLN A 34 14.08 -16.26 -19.97
N ARG A 35 14.96 -16.84 -19.16
CA ARG A 35 15.33 -18.27 -19.23
C ARG A 35 14.13 -19.20 -19.03
N ARG A 36 13.14 -18.78 -18.24
CA ARG A 36 11.91 -19.54 -17.97
C ARG A 36 10.77 -19.21 -18.93
N GLN A 37 11.00 -18.35 -19.91
CA GLN A 37 9.97 -17.86 -20.85
C GLN A 37 8.73 -17.33 -20.13
N VAL A 38 8.91 -16.66 -18.99
CA VAL A 38 7.82 -16.06 -18.23
C VAL A 38 7.66 -14.61 -18.71
N PRO A 39 6.47 -14.20 -19.16
CA PRO A 39 6.25 -12.82 -19.57
C PRO A 39 6.44 -11.88 -18.37
N LEU A 40 7.10 -10.74 -18.60
CA LEU A 40 7.36 -9.76 -17.55
C LEU A 40 6.05 -9.15 -17.03
N LEU A 41 5.14 -8.86 -17.95
CA LEU A 41 3.81 -8.34 -17.62
C LEU A 41 2.85 -9.52 -17.41
N PRO A 42 2.09 -9.53 -16.30
CA PRO A 42 1.05 -10.52 -16.12
C PRO A 42 -0.04 -10.33 -17.19
N PRO A 43 -0.71 -11.41 -17.64
CA PRO A 43 -1.83 -11.30 -18.55
C PRO A 43 -2.92 -10.42 -17.93
N ALA A 44 -3.56 -9.58 -18.75
CA ALA A 44 -4.67 -8.75 -18.30
C ALA A 44 -5.78 -9.65 -17.75
N ARG A 45 -6.09 -9.53 -16.46
CA ARG A 45 -7.16 -10.29 -15.81
C ARG A 45 -8.42 -9.44 -15.74
N VAL A 46 -9.55 -10.05 -16.08
CA VAL A 46 -10.87 -9.46 -15.80
C VAL A 46 -11.11 -9.59 -14.31
N TRP A 47 -10.98 -8.48 -13.59
CA TRP A 47 -11.20 -8.44 -12.16
C TRP A 47 -12.68 -8.61 -11.86
N ARG A 48 -13.02 -9.72 -11.20
CA ARG A 48 -14.31 -9.95 -10.56
C ARG A 48 -14.10 -9.84 -9.05
N SER A 49 -14.84 -8.96 -8.40
CA SER A 49 -14.80 -8.83 -6.94
C SER A 49 -15.76 -9.82 -6.30
N ALA A 50 -15.28 -10.56 -5.30
CA ALA A 50 -16.08 -11.48 -4.48
C ALA A 50 -16.99 -10.80 -3.47
N TRP A 51 -16.86 -9.48 -3.34
CA TRP A 51 -17.52 -8.72 -2.30
C TRP A 51 -18.33 -7.57 -2.88
N ASN A 52 -19.44 -7.28 -2.21
CA ASN A 52 -20.20 -6.05 -2.42
C ASN A 52 -19.56 -4.90 -1.61
N GLY A 53 -20.06 -3.67 -1.81
CA GLY A 53 -19.53 -2.51 -1.09
C GLY A 53 -19.68 -2.61 0.43
N LEU A 54 -20.72 -3.31 0.93
CA LEU A 54 -20.96 -3.48 2.36
C LEU A 54 -19.94 -4.40 3.03
N ASN A 55 -19.62 -5.53 2.40
CA ASN A 55 -18.58 -6.44 2.88
C ASN A 55 -17.21 -5.74 2.94
N LEU A 56 -16.91 -4.92 1.93
CA LEU A 56 -15.68 -4.12 1.89
C LEU A 56 -15.66 -3.08 3.02
N LEU A 57 -16.75 -2.34 3.20
CA LEU A 57 -16.88 -1.35 4.26
C LEU A 57 -16.71 -2.01 5.64
N ALA A 58 -17.39 -3.13 5.90
CA ALA A 58 -17.24 -3.88 7.14
C ALA A 58 -15.80 -4.33 7.38
N ALA A 59 -15.11 -4.85 6.35
CA ALA A 59 -13.72 -5.26 6.47
C ALA A 59 -12.79 -4.08 6.78
N ILE A 60 -12.98 -2.93 6.13
CA ILE A 60 -12.19 -1.72 6.41
C ILE A 60 -12.44 -1.25 7.84
N LEU A 61 -13.70 -1.23 8.30
CA LEU A 61 -14.04 -0.84 9.66
C LEU A 61 -13.41 -1.76 10.71
N VAL A 62 -13.40 -3.08 10.49
CA VAL A 62 -12.73 -4.02 11.40
C VAL A 62 -11.22 -3.77 11.43
N ILE A 63 -10.60 -3.60 10.26
CA ILE A 63 -9.15 -3.34 10.16
C ILE A 63 -8.78 -2.03 10.86
N LEU A 64 -9.62 -0.99 10.74
CA LEU A 64 -9.49 0.28 11.47
C LEU A 64 -9.69 0.15 12.98
N ALA A 65 -10.68 -0.64 13.39
CA ALA A 65 -11.06 -0.74 14.79
C ALA A 65 -9.99 -1.43 15.63
N ILE A 66 -9.29 -2.43 15.08
CA ILE A 66 -8.29 -3.22 15.84
C ILE A 66 -7.19 -2.34 16.49
N PRO A 67 -6.43 -1.50 15.76
CA PRO A 67 -5.42 -0.65 16.38
C PRO A 67 -6.04 0.35 17.38
N SER A 68 -7.21 0.92 17.09
CA SER A 68 -7.92 1.82 18.00
C SER A 68 -8.34 1.13 19.30
N LEU A 69 -8.79 -0.13 19.24
CA LEU A 69 -9.13 -0.92 20.43
C LEU A 69 -7.89 -1.25 21.26
N LEU A 70 -6.73 -1.49 20.62
CA LEU A 70 -5.47 -1.70 21.32
C LEU A 70 -4.97 -0.42 22.00
N LEU A 71 -5.13 0.74 21.36
CA LEU A 71 -4.88 2.04 21.99
C LEU A 71 -5.76 2.24 23.23
N LEU A 72 -7.06 1.95 23.13
CA LEU A 72 -7.98 2.00 24.28
C LEU A 72 -7.64 0.99 25.38
N ALA A 73 -6.96 -0.10 25.04
CA ALA A 73 -6.43 -1.07 26.00
C ALA A 73 -5.11 -0.62 26.65
N GLY A 74 -4.60 0.58 26.33
CA GLY A 74 -3.42 1.19 26.94
C GLY A 74 -2.11 0.91 26.20
N LEU A 75 -2.14 0.30 25.01
CA LEU A 75 -0.94 0.21 24.17
C LEU A 75 -0.57 1.59 23.65
N SER A 76 0.73 1.84 23.51
CA SER A 76 1.20 3.07 22.88
C SER A 76 0.87 3.11 21.38
N VAL A 77 0.89 4.32 20.81
CA VAL A 77 0.64 4.55 19.37
C VAL A 77 1.63 3.81 18.48
N TRP A 78 2.84 3.54 18.98
CA TRP A 78 3.88 2.78 18.27
C TRP A 78 3.70 1.26 18.36
N GLU A 79 3.13 0.77 19.46
CA GLU A 79 2.92 -0.66 19.69
C GLU A 79 1.65 -1.15 19.01
N ALA A 80 0.57 -0.38 19.09
CA ALA A 80 -0.75 -0.80 18.64
C ALA A 80 -0.77 -1.33 17.18
N PRO A 81 -0.13 -0.70 16.18
CA PRO A 81 -0.08 -1.25 14.82
C PRO A 81 0.66 -2.58 14.72
N VAL A 82 1.76 -2.74 15.47
CA VAL A 82 2.58 -3.96 15.47
C VAL A 82 1.81 -5.14 16.05
N TYR A 83 1.06 -4.92 17.13
CA TYR A 83 0.19 -5.94 17.73
C TYR A 83 -1.14 -6.12 16.97
N ALA A 84 -1.61 -5.10 16.26
CA ALA A 84 -2.78 -5.20 15.39
C ALA A 84 -2.52 -6.11 14.19
N PHE A 85 -1.31 -6.05 13.62
CA PHE A 85 -0.93 -6.80 12.42
C PHE A 85 -1.32 -8.29 12.43
N PRO A 86 -0.95 -9.12 13.44
CA PRO A 86 -1.33 -10.54 13.45
C PRO A 86 -2.85 -10.75 13.53
N LEU A 87 -3.58 -9.90 14.27
CA LEU A 87 -5.03 -9.96 14.38
C LEU A 87 -5.71 -9.59 13.06
N GLN A 88 -5.24 -8.53 12.42
CA GLN A 88 -5.72 -8.10 11.11
C GLN A 88 -5.40 -9.14 10.03
N MET A 89 -4.22 -9.77 10.07
CA MET A 89 -3.84 -10.85 9.16
C MET A 89 -4.73 -12.07 9.34
N LEU A 90 -5.00 -12.48 10.59
CA LEU A 90 -5.95 -13.57 10.87
C LEU A 90 -7.35 -13.24 10.34
N PHE A 91 -7.86 -12.06 10.65
CA PHE A 91 -9.13 -11.57 10.12
C PHE A 91 -9.15 -11.64 8.59
N PHE A 92 -8.11 -11.15 7.93
CA PHE A 92 -8.01 -11.14 6.48
C PHE A 92 -8.01 -12.55 5.88
N ILE A 93 -7.30 -13.50 6.48
CA ILE A 93 -7.29 -14.91 6.05
C ILE A 93 -8.71 -15.50 6.18
N LEU A 94 -9.38 -15.27 7.29
CA LEU A 94 -10.75 -15.76 7.52
C LEU A 94 -11.75 -15.12 6.57
N PHE A 95 -11.66 -13.81 6.38
CA PHE A 95 -12.48 -13.03 5.45
C PHE A 95 -12.28 -13.52 4.02
N GLN A 96 -11.03 -13.70 3.56
CA GLN A 96 -10.74 -14.25 2.23
C GLN A 96 -11.27 -15.67 2.07
N ARG A 97 -11.11 -16.54 3.07
CA ARG A 97 -11.64 -17.92 3.01
C ARG A 97 -13.16 -17.93 2.86
N SER A 98 -13.85 -17.08 3.62
CA SER A 98 -15.32 -16.93 3.56
C SER A 98 -15.80 -16.44 2.19
N LEU A 99 -14.99 -15.65 1.49
CA LEU A 99 -15.35 -15.08 0.18
C LEU A 99 -14.92 -15.95 -0.99
N ARG A 100 -13.79 -16.67 -0.88
CA ARG A 100 -13.31 -17.58 -1.93
C ARG A 100 -14.29 -18.72 -2.19
N SER A 101 -15.05 -19.15 -1.18
CA SER A 101 -16.10 -20.15 -1.38
C SER A 101 -17.21 -19.70 -2.37
N ARG A 102 -17.27 -18.40 -2.69
CA ARG A 102 -18.32 -17.82 -3.55
C ARG A 102 -17.86 -17.48 -4.97
N ILE A 103 -16.56 -17.55 -5.27
CA ILE A 103 -16.04 -17.26 -6.62
C ILE A 103 -15.17 -18.40 -7.11
N GLU A 104 -15.50 -18.90 -8.31
CA GLU A 104 -14.60 -19.67 -9.16
C GLU A 104 -13.46 -18.76 -9.66
N VAL A 105 -12.45 -18.57 -8.81
CA VAL A 105 -11.20 -17.93 -9.24
C VAL A 105 -10.33 -19.03 -9.82
N PRO A 106 -9.89 -18.94 -11.08
CA PRO A 106 -8.94 -19.90 -11.62
C PRO A 106 -7.71 -19.94 -10.70
N PRO A 107 -7.16 -21.13 -10.42
CA PRO A 107 -6.06 -21.27 -9.48
C PRO A 107 -4.92 -20.33 -9.89
N PRO A 108 -4.34 -19.57 -8.94
CA PRO A 108 -3.23 -18.70 -9.26
C PRO A 108 -2.08 -19.52 -9.84
N GLU A 109 -1.37 -18.94 -10.81
CA GLU A 109 -0.15 -19.56 -11.30
C GLU A 109 0.82 -19.80 -10.13
N PRO A 110 1.49 -20.96 -10.09
CA PRO A 110 2.37 -21.29 -8.98
C PRO A 110 3.45 -20.22 -8.82
N LEU A 111 3.59 -19.69 -7.61
CA LEU A 111 4.52 -18.60 -7.29
C LEU A 111 5.95 -18.90 -7.78
N ARG A 112 6.37 -20.16 -7.67
CA ARG A 112 7.68 -20.65 -8.15
C ARG A 112 7.95 -20.32 -9.62
N ARG A 113 6.91 -20.28 -10.46
CA ARG A 113 7.01 -19.96 -11.89
C ARG A 113 7.15 -18.46 -12.10
N VAL A 114 6.32 -17.66 -11.45
CA VAL A 114 6.15 -16.22 -11.76
C VAL A 114 7.01 -15.27 -10.93
N TRP A 115 7.58 -15.71 -9.81
CA TRP A 115 8.33 -14.82 -8.91
C TRP A 115 9.49 -14.07 -9.57
N PRO A 116 10.28 -14.63 -10.52
CA PRO A 116 11.40 -13.88 -11.10
C PRO A 116 10.91 -12.69 -11.93
N ALA A 117 9.85 -12.89 -12.72
CA ALA A 117 9.23 -11.81 -13.50
C ALA A 117 8.65 -10.73 -12.58
N ARG A 118 7.99 -11.13 -11.49
CA ARG A 118 7.43 -10.18 -10.50
C ARG A 118 8.52 -9.38 -9.79
N LEU A 119 9.62 -10.04 -9.40
CA LEU A 119 10.74 -9.37 -8.75
C LEU A 119 11.44 -8.40 -9.69
N ALA A 120 11.64 -8.79 -10.96
CA ALA A 120 12.18 -7.91 -11.98
C ALA A 120 11.29 -6.67 -12.21
N LEU A 121 9.98 -6.87 -12.36
CA LEU A 121 9.03 -5.77 -12.54
C LEU A 121 9.01 -4.85 -11.31
N ALA A 122 9.01 -5.42 -10.10
CA ALA A 122 9.08 -4.67 -8.85
C ALA A 122 10.36 -3.83 -8.77
N ALA A 123 11.51 -4.40 -9.15
CA ALA A 123 12.78 -3.68 -9.17
C ALA A 123 12.77 -2.52 -10.16
N VAL A 124 12.25 -2.72 -11.38
CA VAL A 124 12.11 -1.66 -12.39
C VAL A 124 11.19 -0.55 -11.89
N ALA A 125 10.01 -0.91 -11.37
CA ALA A 125 9.07 0.05 -10.82
C ALA A 125 9.68 0.85 -9.67
N TRP A 126 10.38 0.20 -8.76
CA TRP A 126 11.03 0.84 -7.61
C TRP A 126 12.16 1.78 -8.04
N THR A 127 13.03 1.35 -8.94
CA THR A 127 14.15 2.15 -9.47
C THR A 127 13.68 3.46 -10.10
N LEU A 128 12.50 3.45 -10.73
CA LEU A 128 11.91 4.64 -11.35
C LEU A 128 11.09 5.48 -10.35
N LEU A 129 10.25 4.85 -9.55
CA LEU A 129 9.30 5.53 -8.67
C LEU A 129 9.99 6.11 -7.43
N ALA A 130 10.95 5.41 -6.81
CA ALA A 130 11.60 5.86 -5.60
C ALA A 130 12.28 7.24 -5.74
N PRO A 131 13.18 7.47 -6.72
CA PRO A 131 13.78 8.79 -6.89
C PRO A 131 12.76 9.87 -7.28
N LEU A 132 11.73 9.51 -8.05
CA LEU A 132 10.66 10.44 -8.42
C LEU A 132 9.87 10.91 -7.18
N VAL A 133 9.45 9.97 -6.33
CA VAL A 133 8.70 10.26 -5.11
C VAL A 133 9.56 11.07 -4.13
N LEU A 134 10.82 10.67 -3.94
CA LEU A 134 11.76 11.41 -3.08
C LEU A 134 12.04 12.83 -3.60
N GLY A 135 12.20 12.98 -4.91
CA GLY A 135 12.38 14.28 -5.54
C GLY A 135 11.16 15.17 -5.39
N LEU A 136 9.95 14.63 -5.58
CA LEU A 136 8.71 15.36 -5.36
C LEU A 136 8.53 15.75 -3.89
N ASN A 137 8.83 14.85 -2.96
CA ASN A 137 8.78 15.16 -1.53
C ASN A 137 9.73 16.30 -1.17
N GLY A 138 10.99 16.21 -1.60
CA GLY A 138 11.97 17.28 -1.38
C GLY A 138 11.56 18.62 -2.02
N LEU A 139 10.88 18.59 -3.18
CA LEU A 139 10.34 19.80 -3.81
C LEU A 139 9.17 20.41 -3.00
N ILE A 140 8.30 19.58 -2.44
CA ILE A 140 7.19 20.02 -1.58
C ILE A 140 7.76 20.64 -0.31
N ASP A 141 8.67 19.95 0.38
CA ASP A 141 9.32 20.43 1.59
C ASP A 141 10.04 21.76 1.34
N TRP A 142 10.78 21.84 0.22
CA TRP A 142 11.41 23.08 -0.21
C TRP A 142 10.39 24.20 -0.40
N THR A 143 9.33 23.97 -1.17
CA THR A 143 8.29 24.98 -1.44
C THR A 143 7.63 25.45 -0.15
N TYR A 144 7.34 24.53 0.78
CA TYR A 144 6.72 24.84 2.05
C TYR A 144 7.63 25.70 2.94
N SER A 145 8.93 25.38 2.99
CA SER A 145 9.91 26.20 3.70
C SER A 145 10.05 27.62 3.12
N GLN A 146 9.97 27.78 1.79
CA GLN A 146 9.98 29.10 1.16
C GLN A 146 8.77 29.95 1.53
N LEU A 147 7.65 29.32 1.92
CA LEU A 147 6.45 29.99 2.40
C LEU A 147 6.45 30.26 3.91
N GLY A 148 7.56 29.99 4.60
CA GLY A 148 7.70 30.16 6.05
C GLY A 148 7.08 29.03 6.88
N GLY A 149 6.74 27.89 6.24
CA GLY A 149 6.35 26.68 6.95
C GLY A 149 7.55 25.94 7.53
N GLU A 150 7.36 25.28 8.68
CA GLU A 150 8.33 24.34 9.24
C GLU A 150 8.02 22.94 8.74
N PRO A 151 8.97 22.20 8.13
CA PRO A 151 8.73 20.84 7.63
C PRO A 151 8.08 19.96 8.69
N GLU A 152 7.03 19.23 8.30
CA GLU A 152 6.34 18.34 9.23
C GLU A 152 7.28 17.19 9.62
N GLU A 153 7.65 17.12 10.90
CA GLU A 153 8.44 16.00 11.40
C GLU A 153 7.57 14.75 11.37
N HIS A 154 7.96 13.78 10.53
CA HIS A 154 7.24 12.51 10.45
C HIS A 154 7.22 11.88 11.86
N PRO A 155 6.07 11.42 12.38
CA PRO A 155 5.99 10.88 13.74
C PRO A 155 7.05 9.81 14.08
N LEU A 156 7.52 9.04 13.09
CA LEU A 156 8.56 8.03 13.26
C LEU A 156 9.95 8.61 13.61
N THR A 157 10.23 9.88 13.31
CA THR A 157 11.48 10.55 13.71
C THR A 157 11.48 10.94 15.18
N GLN A 158 10.32 10.95 15.84
CA GLN A 158 10.20 11.22 17.28
C GLN A 158 10.59 9.99 18.14
N LEU A 159 10.72 8.81 17.54
CA LEU A 159 11.19 7.61 18.25
C LEU A 159 12.70 7.70 18.49
N ASP A 160 13.10 7.62 19.76
CA ASP A 160 14.51 7.49 20.13
C ASP A 160 15.05 6.12 19.68
N VAL A 161 15.70 6.10 18.51
CA VAL A 161 16.30 4.90 17.91
C VAL A 161 17.56 4.41 18.62
N SER A 162 18.08 5.17 19.60
CA SER A 162 19.18 4.68 20.45
C SER A 162 18.73 3.52 21.33
N VAL A 163 17.43 3.46 21.64
CA VAL A 163 16.81 2.34 22.37
C VAL A 163 16.50 1.20 21.37
N PRO A 164 17.10 0.00 21.53
CA PRO A 164 16.94 -1.09 20.56
C PRO A 164 15.49 -1.50 20.31
N ARG A 165 14.63 -1.41 21.34
CA ARG A 165 13.21 -1.68 21.25
C ARG A 165 12.50 -0.73 20.28
N ASN A 166 12.80 0.56 20.33
CA ASN A 166 12.20 1.57 19.47
C ASN A 166 12.69 1.42 18.03
N ALA A 167 13.98 1.14 17.85
CA ALA A 167 14.53 0.80 16.54
C ALA A 167 13.84 -0.42 15.92
N LEU A 168 13.58 -1.46 16.72
CA LEU A 168 12.83 -2.64 16.26
C LEU A 168 11.38 -2.29 15.89
N LEU A 169 10.68 -1.51 16.72
CA LEU A 169 9.31 -1.06 16.44
C LEU A 169 9.25 -0.25 15.14
N LEU A 170 10.20 0.68 14.95
CA LEU A 170 10.34 1.47 13.73
C LEU A 170 10.49 0.57 12.50
N VAL A 171 11.40 -0.41 12.55
CA VAL A 171 11.61 -1.35 11.45
C VAL A 171 10.36 -2.19 11.18
N LEU A 172 9.70 -2.71 12.21
CA LEU A 172 8.47 -3.50 12.04
C LEU A 172 7.33 -2.65 11.46
N GLN A 173 7.18 -1.40 11.90
CA GLN A 173 6.13 -0.52 11.41
C GLN A 173 6.36 -0.13 9.95
N ALA A 174 7.59 0.29 9.61
CA ALA A 174 7.94 0.74 8.26
C ALA A 174 8.03 -0.41 7.25
N CYS A 175 8.59 -1.56 7.64
CA CYS A 175 8.88 -2.66 6.71
C CYS A 175 7.83 -3.77 6.70
N VAL A 176 6.97 -3.87 7.73
CA VAL A 176 5.98 -4.95 7.83
C VAL A 176 4.56 -4.39 7.89
N ALA A 177 4.24 -3.60 8.91
CA ALA A 177 2.86 -3.17 9.15
C ALA A 177 2.33 -2.26 8.03
N ALA A 178 3.07 -1.21 7.67
CA ALA A 178 2.63 -0.28 6.62
C ALA A 178 2.51 -0.97 5.23
N PRO A 179 3.52 -1.73 4.74
CA PRO A 179 3.38 -2.47 3.49
C PRO A 179 2.25 -3.50 3.50
N TRP A 180 1.99 -4.13 4.66
CA TRP A 180 0.87 -5.05 4.80
C TRP A 180 -0.48 -4.36 4.66
N VAL A 181 -0.69 -3.23 5.34
CA VAL A 181 -1.94 -2.46 5.22
C VAL A 181 -2.13 -2.05 3.77
N GLU A 182 -1.09 -1.53 3.11
CA GLU A 182 -1.18 -1.13 1.71
C GLU A 182 -1.49 -2.32 0.79
N GLU A 183 -0.74 -3.42 0.90
CA GLU A 183 -0.89 -4.55 -0.01
C GLU A 183 -2.20 -5.32 0.25
N CYS A 184 -2.58 -5.56 1.49
CA CYS A 184 -3.80 -6.30 1.82
C CYS A 184 -5.06 -5.45 1.69
N VAL A 185 -5.08 -4.22 2.20
CA VAL A 185 -6.28 -3.37 2.18
C VAL A 185 -6.39 -2.69 0.83
N MET A 186 -5.40 -1.88 0.44
CA MET A 186 -5.52 -1.07 -0.76
C MET A 186 -5.45 -1.93 -2.02
N ARG A 187 -4.41 -2.75 -2.17
CA ARG A 187 -4.22 -3.56 -3.39
C ARG A 187 -5.02 -4.86 -3.36
N GLY A 188 -5.27 -5.41 -2.18
CA GLY A 188 -6.00 -6.66 -2.01
C GLY A 188 -7.52 -6.51 -1.97
N LEU A 189 -8.06 -5.45 -1.37
CA LEU A 189 -9.50 -5.25 -1.22
C LEU A 189 -10.07 -4.09 -2.04
N VAL A 190 -9.49 -2.90 -1.90
CA VAL A 190 -10.05 -1.66 -2.47
C VAL A 190 -9.86 -1.63 -3.99
N LEU A 191 -8.63 -1.84 -4.47
CA LEU A 191 -8.30 -1.74 -5.89
C LEU A 191 -9.06 -2.77 -6.75
N PRO A 192 -9.12 -4.07 -6.41
CA PRO A 192 -9.89 -5.05 -7.19
C PRO A 192 -11.37 -4.69 -7.26
N TRP A 193 -11.92 -4.13 -6.18
CA TRP A 193 -13.31 -3.68 -6.14
C TRP A 193 -13.54 -2.44 -7.01
N LEU A 194 -12.65 -1.46 -6.98
CA LEU A 194 -12.71 -0.28 -7.85
C LEU A 194 -12.58 -0.65 -9.33
N LEU A 195 -11.70 -1.60 -9.66
CA LEU A 195 -11.54 -2.09 -11.03
C LEU A 195 -12.78 -2.86 -11.52
N ALA A 196 -13.35 -3.73 -10.66
CA ALA A 196 -14.61 -4.41 -10.96
C ALA A 196 -15.74 -3.38 -11.15
N ALA A 197 -15.80 -2.36 -10.29
CA ALA A 197 -16.77 -1.27 -10.37
C ALA A 197 -16.68 -0.46 -11.66
N ARG A 198 -15.46 -0.14 -12.11
CA ARG A 198 -15.21 0.56 -13.38
C ARG A 198 -15.67 -0.26 -14.57
N THR A 199 -15.45 -1.57 -14.53
CA THR A 199 -15.87 -2.51 -15.58
C THR A 199 -17.39 -2.59 -15.67
N GLU A 200 -18.09 -2.67 -14.53
CA GLU A 200 -19.56 -2.65 -14.49
C GLU A 200 -20.12 -1.31 -14.98
N ARG A 201 -19.54 -0.17 -14.57
CA ARG A 201 -19.99 1.16 -15.00
C ARG A 201 -19.88 1.35 -16.52
N ARG A 202 -18.79 0.85 -17.13
CA ARG A 202 -18.64 0.89 -18.59
C ARG A 202 -19.76 0.14 -19.28
N ARG A 203 -20.17 -1.04 -18.78
CA ARG A 203 -21.30 -1.80 -19.34
C ARG A 203 -22.61 -1.04 -19.22
N THR A 204 -22.96 -0.55 -18.02
CA THR A 204 -24.24 0.13 -17.80
C THR A 204 -24.40 1.44 -18.58
N LEU A 205 -23.29 2.15 -18.86
CA LEU A 205 -23.33 3.36 -19.69
C LEU A 205 -23.73 3.07 -21.14
N PHE A 206 -23.33 1.90 -21.67
CA PHE A 206 -23.77 1.47 -23.00
C PHE A 206 -25.24 1.02 -23.01
N ASP A 207 -25.75 0.54 -21.87
CA ASP A 207 -27.12 0.03 -21.74
C ASP A 207 -28.16 1.12 -21.38
N GLY A 208 -27.76 2.39 -21.21
CA GLY A 208 -28.66 3.50 -20.87
C GLY A 208 -29.30 3.43 -19.48
N ALA A 209 -28.80 2.56 -18.59
CA ALA A 209 -29.39 2.34 -17.27
C ALA A 209 -28.92 3.39 -16.24
N TRP A 210 -29.84 3.82 -15.38
CA TRP A 210 -29.56 4.73 -14.26
C TRP A 210 -28.54 4.15 -13.27
N PRO A 211 -27.74 4.99 -12.58
CA PRO A 211 -26.76 4.54 -11.59
C PRO A 211 -27.43 3.76 -10.46
N SER A 212 -27.07 2.49 -10.32
CA SER A 212 -27.62 1.59 -9.31
C SER A 212 -27.23 2.01 -7.88
N LEU A 213 -27.94 1.48 -6.88
CA LEU A 213 -27.59 1.58 -5.44
C LEU A 213 -26.11 1.27 -5.14
N LYS A 214 -25.47 0.44 -5.97
CA LYS A 214 -24.04 0.13 -5.88
C LYS A 214 -23.15 1.36 -6.08
N ALA A 215 -23.59 2.37 -6.85
CA ALA A 215 -22.86 3.61 -7.04
C ALA A 215 -22.79 4.46 -5.76
N ARG A 216 -23.87 4.50 -4.96
CA ARG A 216 -23.88 5.20 -3.67
C ARG A 216 -22.95 4.54 -2.65
N GLN A 217 -22.96 3.20 -2.59
CA GLN A 217 -22.03 2.44 -1.75
C GLN A 217 -20.57 2.72 -2.15
N ARG A 218 -20.30 2.94 -3.45
CA ARG A 218 -18.96 3.33 -3.94
C ARG A 218 -18.49 4.66 -3.41
N ALA A 219 -19.34 5.67 -3.46
CA ALA A 219 -19.02 6.98 -2.91
C ALA A 219 -18.71 6.89 -1.41
N MET A 220 -19.52 6.16 -0.63
CA MET A 220 -19.29 6.00 0.81
C MET A 220 -17.94 5.35 1.13
N VAL A 221 -17.60 4.24 0.46
CA VAL A 221 -16.29 3.59 0.69
C VAL A 221 -15.14 4.52 0.29
N MET A 222 -15.26 5.24 -0.83
CA MET A 222 -14.23 6.21 -1.24
C MET A 222 -14.06 7.32 -0.21
N ILE A 223 -15.15 7.84 0.36
CA ILE A 223 -15.09 8.84 1.43
C ILE A 223 -14.38 8.26 2.64
N VAL A 224 -14.80 7.09 3.13
CA VAL A 224 -14.18 6.45 4.31
C VAL A 224 -12.69 6.19 4.09
N VAL A 225 -12.31 5.68 2.92
CA VAL A 225 -10.89 5.45 2.57
C VAL A 225 -10.13 6.77 2.43
N SER A 226 -10.75 7.84 1.94
CA SER A 226 -10.11 9.16 1.82
C SER A 226 -9.97 9.88 3.16
N LEU A 227 -10.82 9.54 4.14
CA LEU A 227 -10.72 10.02 5.52
C LEU A 227 -9.68 9.25 6.34
N TRP A 228 -9.21 8.10 5.86
CA TRP A 228 -8.22 7.28 6.55
C TRP A 228 -6.91 8.03 6.87
N PRO A 229 -6.29 8.75 5.92
CA PRO A 229 -5.07 9.51 6.21
C PRO A 229 -5.35 10.58 7.27
N ALA A 230 -6.46 11.32 7.15
CA ALA A 230 -6.84 12.35 8.11
C ALA A 230 -7.06 11.80 9.53
N TRP A 231 -7.71 10.64 9.65
CA TRP A 231 -7.94 9.98 10.94
C TRP A 231 -6.65 9.51 11.61
N ASN A 232 -5.72 8.97 10.81
CA ASN A 232 -4.43 8.59 11.36
C ASN A 232 -3.65 9.85 11.74
N CYS A 233 -3.44 10.81 10.83
CA CYS A 233 -2.65 12.01 11.08
C CYS A 233 -3.10 12.83 12.31
N SER A 234 -4.39 12.81 12.70
CA SER A 234 -4.86 13.55 13.89
C SER A 234 -4.50 12.91 15.24
N HIS A 235 -3.98 11.68 15.24
CA HIS A 235 -3.67 10.90 16.44
C HIS A 235 -2.20 10.48 16.54
N TRP A 236 -1.33 10.96 15.63
CA TRP A 236 0.13 10.79 15.70
C TRP A 236 0.80 12.09 16.12
#